data_AF-A0AAX1UFL7-F1
#
_entry.id   AF-A0AAX1UFL7-F1
#
_cell.length_a   1.000
_cell.length_b   1.000
_cell.length_c   1.000
_cell.angle_alpha   90.00
_cell.angle_beta   90.00
_cell.angle_gamma   90.00
#
_symmetry.space_group_name_H-M   'P 1'
#
loop_
_entity.id
_entity.type
_entity.pdbx_description
1 polymer ?
#
loop_
_entity_poly.entity_id
_entity_poly.type
_entity_poly.pdbx_seq_one_letter_code
_entity_poly.pdbx_strand_id
1 'polypeptide(L)'
;MATAYAFARRWGVTFKFGGRQIRFSRAAFAAAWADRSISVEEIAERFGVAGASYVSTLARQMGLPRRRSGPPVLYDAAVFRSMWLAGVRREDMGSVLSLHCNAVTAEARRLGLPMRGKGWPGSITLEAYRELLLAQAMTADAAGTRAAMEHGEMVDRLYHGKKRSRGEARAA
;
A
#
# COMPACT_ATOMS: atom_id res chain seq x y z
N MET A 1 6.52 20.13 -40.07
CA MET A 1 6.33 18.72 -39.63
C MET A 1 4.94 18.56 -39.03
N ALA A 2 3.93 18.23 -39.85
CA ALA A 2 2.59 17.89 -39.37
C ALA A 2 2.61 16.48 -38.74
N THR A 3 2.22 16.38 -37.48
CA THR A 3 2.54 15.29 -36.53
C THR A 3 1.54 14.12 -36.61
N ALA A 4 1.99 12.88 -36.28
CA ALA A 4 1.29 11.59 -36.38
C ALA A 4 -0.22 11.69 -36.65
N TYR A 5 -0.61 11.51 -37.93
CA TYR A 5 -1.99 11.42 -38.41
C TYR A 5 -2.93 12.29 -37.55
N ALA A 6 -2.85 13.60 -37.74
CA ALA A 6 -3.27 14.68 -36.83
C ALA A 6 -4.53 14.40 -36.04
N PHE A 7 -4.32 13.78 -34.86
CA PHE A 7 -5.40 13.48 -33.94
C PHE A 7 -6.48 12.57 -34.58
N ALA A 8 -6.17 11.97 -35.74
CA ALA A 8 -7.04 11.51 -36.81
C ALA A 8 -7.80 10.28 -36.41
N ARG A 9 -8.75 10.49 -35.51
CA ARG A 9 -10.15 10.61 -35.87
C ARG A 9 -10.92 11.43 -34.83
N ARG A 10 -10.25 12.24 -34.00
CA ARG A 10 -10.73 12.74 -32.70
C ARG A 10 -11.05 11.58 -31.73
N TRP A 11 -11.64 10.46 -32.18
CA TRP A 11 -12.21 9.36 -31.41
C TRP A 11 -12.36 8.04 -32.23
N GLY A 12 -11.33 7.66 -32.99
CA GLY A 12 -11.10 6.26 -33.43
C GLY A 12 -10.62 5.84 -34.85
N VAL A 13 -9.72 6.48 -35.61
CA VAL A 13 -9.24 5.89 -36.89
C VAL A 13 -8.16 4.89 -36.49
N THR A 14 -7.99 3.89 -37.34
CA THR A 14 -6.94 2.89 -37.31
C THR A 14 -5.70 3.40 -38.03
N PHE A 15 -4.51 3.24 -37.43
CA PHE A 15 -3.24 3.62 -38.07
C PHE A 15 -2.44 2.40 -38.49
N LYS A 16 -1.74 2.49 -39.63
CA LYS A 16 -0.72 1.52 -40.04
C LYS A 16 0.66 2.07 -39.67
N PHE A 17 1.36 1.41 -38.76
CA PHE A 17 2.77 1.69 -38.43
C PHE A 17 3.56 0.39 -38.55
N GLY A 18 4.63 0.37 -39.36
CA GLY A 18 5.45 -0.83 -39.58
C GLY A 18 4.70 -2.05 -40.11
N GLY A 19 3.60 -1.86 -40.85
CA GLY A 19 2.75 -2.95 -41.36
C GLY A 19 1.69 -3.49 -40.38
N ARG A 20 1.69 -3.07 -39.10
CA ARG A 20 0.65 -3.43 -38.11
C ARG A 20 -0.39 -2.31 -37.95
N GLN A 21 -1.65 -2.73 -37.92
CA GLN A 21 -2.81 -1.86 -37.77
C GLN A 21 -3.15 -1.69 -36.28
N ILE A 22 -2.88 -0.52 -35.69
CA ILE A 22 -3.13 -0.26 -34.26
C ILE A 22 -4.47 0.47 -34.10
N ARG A 23 -5.38 -0.12 -33.31
CA ARG A 23 -6.70 0.43 -32.99
C ARG A 23 -6.58 1.27 -31.70
N PHE A 24 -6.53 2.59 -31.84
CA PHE A 24 -6.34 3.51 -30.71
C PHE A 24 -7.69 3.86 -30.06
N SER A 25 -8.04 3.19 -28.96
CA SER A 25 -9.25 3.50 -28.16
C SER A 25 -8.90 4.47 -27.03
N ARG A 26 -9.64 5.59 -26.90
CA ARG A 26 -9.54 6.49 -25.72
C ARG A 26 -9.68 5.70 -24.43
N ALA A 27 -10.68 4.82 -24.34
CA ALA A 27 -10.97 4.11 -23.10
C ALA A 27 -9.79 3.22 -22.71
N ALA A 28 -9.19 2.52 -23.67
CA ALA A 28 -8.00 1.71 -23.45
C ALA A 28 -6.79 2.56 -23.05
N PHE A 29 -6.59 3.71 -23.71
CA PHE A 29 -5.50 4.63 -23.36
C PHE A 29 -5.70 5.25 -21.98
N ALA A 30 -6.92 5.64 -21.62
CA ALA A 30 -7.24 6.20 -20.31
C ALA A 30 -7.06 5.16 -19.19
N ALA A 31 -7.45 3.90 -19.43
CA ALA A 31 -7.22 2.80 -18.50
C ALA A 31 -5.72 2.56 -18.29
N ALA A 32 -4.94 2.49 -19.37
CA ALA A 32 -3.48 2.36 -19.30
C ALA A 32 -2.81 3.57 -18.63
N TRP A 33 -3.29 4.78 -18.88
CA TRP A 33 -2.78 6.00 -18.26
C TRP A 33 -3.05 6.04 -16.75
N ALA A 34 -4.22 5.54 -16.33
CA ALA A 34 -4.62 5.45 -14.93
C ALA A 34 -3.89 4.34 -14.17
N ASP A 35 -3.59 3.23 -14.85
CA ASP A 35 -2.76 2.15 -14.31
C ASP A 35 -1.36 2.68 -14.01
N ARG A 36 -0.90 2.53 -12.77
CA ARG A 36 0.40 3.03 -12.31
C ARG A 36 1.49 1.97 -12.30
N SER A 37 1.14 0.73 -12.59
CA SER A 37 2.11 -0.36 -12.66
C SER A 37 2.95 -0.33 -13.93
N ILE A 38 2.43 0.29 -15.00
CA ILE A 38 3.11 0.38 -16.30
C ILE A 38 3.83 1.73 -16.47
N SER A 39 5.00 1.75 -17.08
CA SER A 39 5.75 2.97 -17.41
C SER A 39 5.10 3.77 -18.54
N VAL A 40 5.50 5.03 -18.73
CA VAL A 40 4.98 5.83 -19.86
C VAL A 40 5.54 5.31 -21.18
N GLU A 41 6.74 4.74 -21.13
CA GLU A 41 7.46 4.06 -22.21
C GLU A 41 6.72 2.80 -22.66
N GLU A 42 6.30 1.93 -21.74
CA GLU A 42 5.47 0.76 -22.06
C GLU A 42 4.11 1.17 -22.63
N ILE A 43 3.52 2.27 -22.16
CA ILE A 43 2.32 2.85 -22.80
C ILE A 43 2.67 3.28 -24.23
N ALA A 44 3.82 3.90 -24.46
CA ALA A 44 4.23 4.33 -25.79
C ALA A 44 4.34 3.15 -26.76
N GLU A 45 5.00 2.07 -26.32
CA GLU A 45 5.14 0.83 -27.08
C GLU A 45 3.79 0.16 -27.34
N ARG A 46 2.96 0.02 -26.30
CA ARG A 46 1.63 -0.62 -26.39
C ARG A 46 0.70 0.08 -27.37
N PHE A 47 0.83 1.39 -27.51
CA PHE A 47 0.01 2.20 -28.42
C PHE A 47 0.74 2.62 -29.70
N GLY A 48 2.00 2.20 -29.90
CA GLY A 48 2.81 2.49 -31.08
C GLY A 48 3.06 3.98 -31.30
N VAL A 49 3.23 4.75 -30.23
CA VAL A 49 3.47 6.20 -30.29
C VAL A 49 4.93 6.56 -30.02
N ALA A 50 5.37 7.71 -30.53
CA ALA A 50 6.75 8.16 -30.48
C ALA A 50 7.18 8.61 -29.06
N GLY A 51 7.48 7.65 -28.19
CA GLY A 51 8.10 7.86 -26.88
C GLY A 51 7.22 8.53 -25.82
N ALA A 52 7.77 8.63 -24.60
CA ALA A 52 7.04 9.04 -23.41
C ALA A 52 6.54 10.50 -23.43
N SER A 53 7.31 11.40 -24.08
CA SER A 53 6.93 12.81 -24.23
C SER A 53 5.66 12.99 -25.06
N TYR A 54 5.48 12.15 -26.08
CA TYR A 54 4.29 12.20 -26.93
C TYR A 54 3.06 11.62 -26.20
N VAL A 55 3.22 10.53 -25.44
CA VAL A 55 2.17 9.97 -24.57
C VAL A 55 1.65 11.02 -23.58
N SER A 56 2.56 11.75 -22.92
CA SER A 56 2.19 12.79 -21.96
C SER A 56 1.44 13.96 -22.62
N THR A 57 1.84 14.32 -23.84
CA THR A 57 1.15 15.35 -24.64
C THR A 57 -0.25 14.90 -25.04
N LEU A 58 -0.41 13.63 -25.46
CA LEU A 58 -1.70 13.04 -25.78
C LEU A 58 -2.64 13.01 -24.56
N ALA A 59 -2.14 12.58 -23.40
CA ALA A 59 -2.93 12.57 -22.17
C ALA A 59 -3.46 13.97 -21.82
N ARG A 60 -2.62 15.00 -21.95
CA ARG A 60 -3.02 16.40 -21.77
C ARG A 60 -4.09 16.83 -22.78
N GLN A 61 -3.92 16.50 -24.06
CA GLN A 61 -4.91 16.81 -25.11
C GLN A 61 -6.25 16.11 -24.90
N MET A 62 -6.25 14.94 -24.25
CA MET A 62 -7.46 14.17 -23.91
C MET A 62 -8.13 14.62 -22.60
N GLY A 63 -7.58 15.62 -21.91
CA GLY A 63 -8.07 16.11 -20.62
C GLY A 63 -7.88 15.12 -19.48
N LEU A 64 -6.92 14.19 -19.60
CA LEU A 64 -6.63 13.23 -18.54
C LEU A 64 -5.85 13.90 -17.41
N PRO A 65 -6.07 13.47 -16.15
CA PRO A 65 -5.32 14.01 -15.01
C PRO A 65 -3.82 13.74 -15.17
N ARG A 66 -3.00 14.68 -14.69
CA ARG A 66 -1.55 14.56 -14.75
C ARG A 66 -1.09 13.30 -14.02
N ARG A 67 -0.31 12.45 -14.69
CA ARG A 67 0.33 11.29 -14.08
C ARG A 67 1.35 11.76 -13.05
N ARG A 68 1.43 11.08 -11.90
CA ARG A 68 2.44 11.37 -10.88
C ARG A 68 3.82 11.18 -11.52
N SER A 69 4.68 12.18 -11.39
CA SER A 69 6.09 12.07 -11.81
C SER A 69 6.90 11.34 -10.75
N GLY A 70 7.87 10.55 -11.19
CA GLY A 70 8.83 9.85 -10.34
C GLY A 70 8.48 8.37 -10.07
N PRO A 71 9.47 7.59 -9.61
CA PRO A 71 9.29 6.18 -9.29
C PRO A 71 8.20 5.98 -8.23
N PRO A 72 7.45 4.85 -8.27
CA PRO A 72 6.55 4.49 -7.20
C PRO A 72 7.36 4.39 -5.90
N VAL A 73 6.87 5.01 -4.84
CA VAL A 73 7.53 4.86 -3.55
C VAL A 73 7.20 3.47 -3.01
N LEU A 74 8.22 2.62 -2.90
CA LEU A 74 8.10 1.26 -2.40
C LEU A 74 8.38 1.26 -0.89
N TYR A 75 7.33 1.43 -0.08
CA TYR A 75 7.37 1.15 1.35
C TYR A 75 6.02 0.58 1.78
N ASP A 76 6.01 -0.10 2.92
CA ASP A 76 4.77 -0.57 3.54
C ASP A 76 4.01 0.61 4.19
N ALA A 77 2.83 0.91 3.67
CA ALA A 77 1.97 1.98 4.17
C ALA A 77 1.50 1.77 5.62
N ALA A 78 1.41 0.52 6.09
CA ALA A 78 1.09 0.21 7.48
C ALA A 78 2.23 0.64 8.41
N VAL A 79 3.48 0.34 8.04
CA VAL A 79 4.68 0.77 8.77
C VAL A 79 4.77 2.31 8.79
N PHE A 80 4.53 2.96 7.65
CA PHE A 80 4.49 4.43 7.58
C PHE A 80 3.45 5.00 8.57
N ARG A 81 2.22 4.47 8.55
CA ARG A 81 1.13 4.93 9.43
C ARG A 81 1.49 4.76 10.90
N SER A 82 2.06 3.61 11.27
CA SER A 82 2.49 3.32 12.64
C SER A 82 3.54 4.32 13.13
N MET A 83 4.63 4.50 12.36
CA MET A 83 5.67 5.48 12.68
C MET A 83 5.13 6.91 12.74
N TRP A 84 4.21 7.26 11.84
CA TRP A 84 3.60 8.59 11.83
C TRP A 84 2.78 8.86 13.09
N LEU A 85 1.94 7.91 13.51
CA LEU A 85 1.08 8.06 14.69
C LEU A 85 1.88 7.99 16.00
N ALA A 86 2.93 7.18 16.06
CA ALA A 86 3.84 7.12 17.21
C ALA A 86 4.68 8.40 17.38
N GLY A 87 4.67 9.30 16.40
CA GLY A 87 5.43 10.54 16.49
C GLY A 87 6.91 10.39 16.11
N VAL A 88 7.32 9.38 15.33
CA VAL A 88 8.74 9.23 14.93
C VAL A 88 9.23 10.43 14.12
N ARG A 89 10.45 10.91 14.38
CA ARG A 89 11.09 12.01 13.62
C ARG A 89 11.06 11.77 12.11
N ARG A 90 10.90 12.84 11.32
CA ARG A 90 10.76 12.72 9.85
C ARG A 90 12.07 12.29 9.20
N GLU A 91 13.19 12.69 9.78
CA GLU A 91 14.55 12.35 9.37
C GLU A 91 14.80 10.85 9.54
N ASP A 92 14.38 10.32 10.68
CA ASP A 92 14.43 8.89 11.01
C ASP A 92 13.50 8.06 10.12
N MET A 93 12.25 8.51 9.95
CA MET A 93 11.31 7.88 9.01
C MET A 93 11.86 7.87 7.58
N GLY A 94 12.48 8.98 7.17
CA GLY A 94 13.09 9.11 5.85
C GLY A 94 14.23 8.11 5.62
N SER A 95 15.07 7.92 6.64
CA SER A 95 16.17 6.95 6.59
C SER A 95 15.67 5.51 6.46
N VAL A 96 14.62 5.14 7.21
CA VAL A 96 14.08 3.77 7.18
C VAL A 96 13.25 3.48 5.92
N LEU A 97 12.43 4.45 5.51
CA LEU A 97 11.48 4.29 4.40
C LEU A 97 12.05 4.75 3.06
N SER A 98 13.34 5.11 3.01
CA SER A 98 14.02 5.67 1.84
C SER A 98 13.28 6.86 1.22
N LEU A 99 12.77 7.74 2.08
CA LEU A 99 12.00 8.92 1.74
C LEU A 99 12.75 10.20 2.14
N HIS A 100 12.72 11.21 1.28
CA HIS A 100 13.17 12.55 1.69
C HIS A 100 12.25 13.12 2.78
N CYS A 101 12.76 13.91 3.73
CA CYS A 101 11.98 14.43 4.87
C CYS A 101 10.71 15.23 4.45
N ASN A 102 10.80 16.00 3.35
CA ASN A 102 9.64 16.69 2.77
C ASN A 102 8.62 15.72 2.17
N ALA A 103 9.08 14.60 1.60
CA ALA A 103 8.21 13.57 1.05
C ALA A 103 7.43 12.87 2.17
N VAL A 104 8.00 12.67 3.36
CA VAL A 104 7.28 12.13 4.54
C VAL A 104 6.06 12.97 4.88
N THR A 105 6.17 14.30 4.89
CA THR A 105 5.02 15.18 5.21
C THR A 105 3.96 15.14 4.11
N ALA A 106 4.38 15.16 2.85
CA ALA A 106 3.47 15.03 1.71
C ALA A 106 2.74 13.68 1.70
N GLU A 107 3.43 12.63 2.13
CA GLU A 107 2.93 11.27 2.19
C GLU A 107 1.89 11.09 3.31
N ALA A 108 2.14 11.65 4.49
CA ALA A 108 1.16 11.67 5.56
C ALA A 108 -0.14 12.38 5.15
N ARG A 109 -0.04 13.49 4.40
CA ARG A 109 -1.20 14.17 3.81
C ARG A 109 -1.92 13.27 2.80
N ARG A 110 -1.18 12.57 1.94
CA ARG A 110 -1.75 11.63 0.94
C ARG A 110 -2.51 10.48 1.60
N LEU A 111 -2.02 9.98 2.72
CA LEU A 111 -2.63 8.90 3.50
C LEU A 111 -3.78 9.38 4.40
N GLY A 112 -4.10 10.68 4.39
CA GLY A 112 -5.18 11.27 5.21
C GLY A 112 -4.88 11.23 6.71
N LEU A 113 -3.60 11.24 7.10
CA LEU A 113 -3.20 11.18 8.50
C LEU A 113 -3.32 12.55 9.19
N PRO A 114 -3.53 12.59 10.51
CA PRO A 114 -3.53 13.84 11.25
C PRO A 114 -2.18 14.56 11.10
N MET A 115 -2.23 15.85 10.78
CA MET A 115 -1.04 16.66 10.54
C MET A 115 -0.40 17.08 11.86
N ARG A 116 0.93 16.93 11.91
CA ARG A 116 1.74 17.33 13.07
C ARG A 116 1.91 18.85 13.06
N GLY A 117 1.07 19.55 13.82
CA GLY A 117 1.10 21.00 13.99
C GLY A 117 1.74 21.44 15.29
N LYS A 118 1.52 22.72 15.65
CA LYS A 118 1.93 23.28 16.94
C LYS A 118 1.20 22.53 18.07
N GLY A 119 1.96 21.97 19.02
CA GLY A 119 1.41 21.18 20.13
C GLY A 119 1.34 19.67 19.90
N TRP A 120 1.88 19.15 18.78
CA TRP A 120 2.01 17.70 18.61
C TRP A 120 2.93 17.12 19.71
N PRO A 121 2.55 16.02 20.39
CA PRO A 121 3.18 15.51 21.61
C PRO A 121 4.62 14.97 21.49
N GLY A 122 5.35 15.35 20.45
CA GLY A 122 6.79 15.15 20.37
C GLY A 122 7.22 14.28 19.20
N SER A 123 8.48 14.49 18.83
CA SER A 123 9.18 13.70 17.81
C SER A 123 10.08 12.67 18.51
N ILE A 124 9.58 11.45 18.73
CA ILE A 124 10.38 10.36 19.29
C ILE A 124 11.44 9.90 18.27
N THR A 125 12.56 9.38 18.76
CA THR A 125 13.59 8.80 17.90
C THR A 125 13.13 7.45 17.34
N LEU A 126 13.77 7.00 16.27
CA LEU A 126 13.57 5.64 15.76
C LEU A 126 13.82 4.58 16.85
N GLU A 127 14.81 4.81 17.72
CA GLU A 127 15.16 3.86 18.77
C GLU A 127 14.08 3.75 19.83
N ALA A 128 13.57 4.88 20.34
CA ALA A 128 12.44 4.88 21.26
C ALA A 128 11.19 4.22 20.65
N TYR A 129 11.01 4.34 19.34
CA TYR A 129 9.94 3.62 18.63
C TYR A 129 10.17 2.11 18.59
N ARG A 130 11.41 1.65 18.39
CA ARG A 130 11.76 0.22 18.43
C ARG A 130 11.56 -0.35 19.83
N GLU A 131 11.96 0.38 20.86
CA GLU A 131 11.71 0.01 22.26
C GLU A 131 10.21 -0.13 22.55
N LEU A 132 9.40 0.81 22.05
CA LEU A 132 7.94 0.74 22.17
C LEU A 132 7.36 -0.52 21.50
N LEU A 133 7.81 -0.84 20.29
CA LEU A 133 7.36 -2.05 19.59
C LEU A 133 7.77 -3.33 20.32
N LEU A 134 8.98 -3.36 20.87
CA LEU A 134 9.46 -4.50 21.66
C LEU A 134 8.62 -4.69 22.92
N ALA A 135 8.34 -3.61 23.66
CA ALA A 135 7.49 -3.65 24.84
C ALA A 135 6.06 -4.16 24.53
N GLN A 136 5.48 -3.73 23.40
CA GLN A 136 4.18 -4.22 22.93
C GLN A 136 4.21 -5.71 22.59
N ALA A 137 5.24 -6.18 21.90
CA ALA A 137 5.41 -7.59 21.55
C ALA A 137 5.54 -8.47 22.80
N MET A 138 6.35 -8.06 23.77
CA MET A 138 6.51 -8.77 25.04
C MET A 138 5.19 -8.84 25.84
N THR A 139 4.41 -7.76 25.82
CA THR A 139 3.10 -7.73 26.50
C THR A 139 2.10 -8.68 25.83
N ALA A 140 2.10 -8.74 24.50
CA ALA A 140 1.25 -9.64 23.73
C ALA A 140 1.62 -11.12 23.98
N ASP A 141 2.91 -11.43 24.00
CA ASP A 141 3.42 -12.78 24.29
C ASP A 141 3.08 -13.23 25.72
N ALA A 142 3.26 -12.33 26.70
CA ALA A 142 2.86 -12.57 28.08
C ALA A 142 1.33 -12.75 28.24
N ALA A 143 0.52 -12.02 27.47
CA ALA A 143 -0.93 -12.22 27.44
C ALA A 143 -1.31 -13.57 26.81
N GLY A 144 -0.66 -13.96 25.71
CA GLY A 144 -0.87 -15.25 25.06
C GLY A 144 -0.50 -16.42 25.97
N THR A 145 0.64 -16.32 26.66
CA THR A 145 1.08 -17.34 27.63
C THR A 145 0.09 -17.47 28.78
N ARG A 146 -0.42 -16.36 29.33
CA ARG A 146 -1.46 -16.39 30.37
C ARG A 146 -2.76 -17.03 29.88
N ALA A 147 -3.23 -16.65 28.69
CA ALA A 147 -4.43 -17.25 28.11
C ALA A 147 -4.27 -18.76 27.85
N ALA A 148 -3.07 -19.20 27.44
CA ALA A 148 -2.75 -20.61 27.27
C ALA A 148 -2.73 -21.37 28.61
N MET A 149 -2.16 -20.77 29.67
CA MET A 149 -2.21 -21.33 31.02
C MET A 149 -3.66 -21.44 31.53
N GLU A 150 -4.46 -20.38 31.40
CA GLU A 150 -5.87 -20.35 31.82
C GLU A 150 -6.72 -21.39 31.05
N HIS A 151 -6.50 -21.54 29.74
CA HIS A 151 -7.17 -22.56 28.94
C HIS A 151 -6.76 -23.97 29.37
N GLY A 152 -5.46 -24.21 29.62
CA GLY A 152 -4.95 -25.48 30.15
C GLY A 152 -5.58 -25.84 31.49
N GLU A 153 -5.59 -24.90 32.43
CA GLU A 153 -6.21 -25.06 33.75
C GLU A 153 -7.73 -25.31 33.65
N MET A 154 -8.42 -24.65 32.72
CA MET A 154 -9.85 -24.87 32.47
C MET A 154 -10.13 -26.28 31.92
N VAL A 155 -9.32 -26.76 30.98
CA VAL A 155 -9.43 -28.11 30.41
C VAL A 155 -9.18 -29.18 31.47
N ASP A 156 -8.15 -29.02 32.30
CA ASP A 156 -7.85 -29.96 33.39
C ASP A 156 -8.97 -30.02 34.44
N ARG A 157 -9.56 -28.87 34.78
CA ARG A 157 -10.71 -28.78 35.69
C ARG A 157 -11.96 -29.48 35.13
N LEU A 158 -12.19 -29.40 33.82
CA LEU A 158 -13.29 -30.11 33.16
C LEU A 158 -13.04 -31.63 33.13
N TYR A 159 -11.79 -32.07 32.99
CA TYR A 159 -11.44 -33.49 32.96
C TYR A 159 -11.56 -34.18 34.32
N HIS A 160 -11.46 -33.42 35.42
CA HIS A 160 -11.66 -33.94 36.79
C HIS A 160 -13.14 -34.07 37.19
N GLY A 161 -14.07 -33.90 36.25
CA GLY A 161 -15.50 -34.12 36.41
C GLY A 161 -15.88 -35.58 36.68
N LYS A 162 -15.94 -35.95 37.97
CA LYS A 162 -16.74 -37.01 38.61
C LYS A 162 -17.02 -38.22 37.70
N LYS A 163 -16.16 -39.25 37.75
CA LYS A 163 -16.50 -40.62 37.31
C LYS A 163 -17.83 -41.02 37.97
N ARG A 164 -18.94 -41.02 37.23
CA ARG A 164 -20.17 -41.71 37.67
C ARG A 164 -19.80 -43.19 37.72
N SER A 165 -19.68 -43.72 38.93
CA SER A 165 -19.49 -45.14 39.23
C SER A 165 -20.57 -45.94 38.51
N ARG A 166 -20.20 -46.55 37.38
CA ARG A 166 -21.01 -47.51 36.65
C ARG A 166 -20.65 -48.90 37.18
N GLY A 167 -21.32 -49.27 38.27
CA GLY A 167 -21.22 -50.54 39.00
C GLY A 167 -21.71 -50.26 40.42
N GLU A 168 -22.74 -50.88 40.98
CA GLU A 168 -23.27 -52.22 40.76
C GLU A 168 -24.78 -52.21 40.98
N ALA A 169 -25.54 -52.58 39.96
CA ALA A 169 -26.92 -53.04 40.09
C ALA A 169 -26.96 -54.46 39.51
N ARG A 170 -26.58 -55.44 40.34
CA ARG A 170 -26.88 -56.87 40.14
C ARG A 170 -26.46 -57.69 41.37
N ALA A 171 -27.43 -57.96 42.24
CA ALA A 171 -27.56 -59.13 43.12
C ALA A 171 -28.94 -58.98 43.78
N ALA A 172 -29.94 -59.76 43.36
CA ALA A 172 -30.32 -61.05 43.94
C ALA A 172 -31.03 -60.86 45.29
#